data_AF-A0A819I999-F1
#
_entry.id   AF-A0A819I999-F1
#
_cell.length_a   1.000
_cell.length_b   1.000
_cell.length_c   1.000
_cell.angle_alpha   90.00
_cell.angle_beta   90.00
_cell.angle_gamma   90.00
#
_symmetry.space_group_name_H-M   'P 1'
#
loop_
_entity.id
_entity.type
_entity.pdbx_description
1 polymer ?
#
loop_
_entity_poly.entity_id
_entity_poly.type
_entity_poly.pdbx_seq_one_letter_code
_entity_poly.pdbx_strand_id
1 'polypeptide(L)'
;MATTKEFMSNTWWSSKCLLISKYILSYCFYIHIILIILIGIIQLRFSIVYKNHCTIDDRIILYLFIIGIIQIIYSLNGILLIIFALLYNKHRCVTLFLLICFVIHQIFSIFLIIWFIMENSDLRVVCYYTNWSLYREAMPTLYPDHIDPLLCTHIHYAFADINPLTLTITPTEEHDIHWTDRLGMPLYLRMYGLKRRNPSLKIILSVGGWSARSKGFNAVLRSDNNRAKFINQTIAFLQEWQFDGLDLDWEFPGSRDRGASTDSKIKFNILIRELRQAFEDDAIRINKTNRLLLTAAVAADPKKIDQGYVIEEFCNGLDYVNVMTYDYHGKWDLVTGINSPLYRSHTELENHEDWKNTNSSIYYWINNGCVASKINLGLALYGRSFTLTHTHNTSIGASIVEGGGEGIHIYILTLRILFINKDNLKLFLAGPYTKEEGILAYFEICQKLRAHNWTTEWDVESQSQYAYSDTGQWVGYDSLKSATLKVIWSKSMGLGGVMLWTLDYDDYTGLFCNRGEFPFTRRVHETMFDSILTTSTISITNESHTTTSIRTSNSSIFLKLNRTNRPNFFLVVAPSHRTKIVSDSRMVNHAGDHLKYKFFLLFFLSVFHFFK
;
A
#
# COMPACT_ATOMS: atom_id res chain seq x y z
N MET A 1 -18.76 -30.98 66.79
CA MET A 1 -18.11 -29.74 67.27
C MET A 1 -17.10 -30.09 68.36
N ALA A 2 -15.87 -30.47 67.98
CA ALA A 2 -14.71 -30.56 68.90
C ALA A 2 -13.34 -30.81 68.19
N THR A 3 -13.25 -30.88 66.86
CA THR A 3 -11.99 -31.25 66.17
C THR A 3 -11.53 -30.30 65.04
N THR A 4 -12.11 -29.11 64.93
CA THR A 4 -11.68 -28.10 63.94
C THR A 4 -10.97 -26.88 64.52
N LYS A 5 -10.79 -26.80 65.85
CA LYS A 5 -10.12 -25.66 66.49
C LYS A 5 -8.61 -25.83 66.67
N GLU A 6 -8.08 -27.04 66.46
CA GLU A 6 -6.65 -27.35 66.68
C GLU A 6 -5.83 -27.41 65.39
N PHE A 7 -6.46 -27.33 64.21
CA PHE A 7 -5.76 -27.29 62.92
C PHE A 7 -5.43 -25.87 62.42
N MET A 8 -5.97 -24.83 63.07
CA MET A 8 -5.80 -23.43 62.66
C MET A 8 -4.74 -22.65 63.46
N SER A 9 -4.07 -23.25 64.44
CA SER A 9 -3.04 -22.57 65.24
C SER A 9 -1.62 -22.67 64.67
N ASN A 10 -1.42 -23.36 63.54
CA ASN A 10 -0.11 -23.52 62.89
C ASN A 10 0.05 -22.77 61.55
N THR A 11 -0.67 -21.66 61.35
CA THR A 11 -0.39 -20.74 60.24
C THR A 11 0.87 -19.92 60.52
N TRP A 12 1.98 -20.42 59.99
CA TRP A 12 3.30 -19.79 59.89
C TRP A 12 3.29 -18.50 59.04
N TRP A 13 2.51 -17.50 59.42
CA TRP A 13 2.69 -16.12 58.97
C TRP A 13 3.08 -15.29 60.18
N SER A 14 4.38 -15.23 60.45
CA SER A 14 4.88 -14.26 61.41
C SER A 14 4.46 -12.86 60.96
N SER A 15 4.00 -12.03 61.89
CA SER A 15 3.65 -10.62 61.65
C SER A 15 4.78 -9.82 60.96
N LYS A 16 6.03 -10.30 61.05
CA LYS A 16 7.18 -9.77 60.28
C LYS A 16 7.12 -10.06 58.78
N CYS A 17 6.60 -11.21 58.33
CA CYS A 17 6.45 -11.53 56.90
C CYS A 17 5.42 -10.64 56.20
N LEU A 18 4.33 -10.33 56.90
CA LEU A 18 3.26 -9.46 56.40
C LEU A 18 3.70 -7.99 56.33
N LEU A 19 4.62 -7.58 57.22
CA LEU A 19 5.23 -6.25 57.21
C LEU A 19 6.25 -6.14 56.06
N ILE A 20 7.13 -7.13 55.89
CA ILE A 20 8.12 -7.17 54.81
C ILE A 20 7.43 -7.25 53.43
N SER A 21 6.35 -8.02 53.29
CA SER A 21 5.60 -8.06 52.03
C SER A 21 4.97 -6.71 51.69
N LYS A 22 4.44 -5.98 52.69
CA LYS A 22 3.93 -4.60 52.50
C LYS A 22 5.02 -3.62 52.07
N TYR A 23 6.22 -3.70 52.65
CA TYR A 23 7.35 -2.84 52.26
C TYR A 23 7.85 -3.16 50.85
N ILE A 24 7.94 -4.44 50.47
CA ILE A 24 8.35 -4.86 49.13
C ILE A 24 7.28 -4.45 48.09
N LEU A 25 5.99 -4.68 48.37
CA LEU A 25 4.89 -4.22 47.51
C LEU A 25 4.89 -2.70 47.34
N SER A 26 5.13 -1.95 48.41
CA SER A 26 5.22 -0.48 48.36
C SER A 26 6.44 -0.01 47.56
N TYR A 27 7.58 -0.69 47.69
CA TYR A 27 8.81 -0.38 46.93
C TYR A 27 8.68 -0.72 45.44
N CYS A 28 8.09 -1.88 45.10
CA CYS A 28 7.77 -2.27 43.73
C CYS A 28 6.78 -1.30 43.08
N PHE A 29 5.76 -0.84 43.83
CA PHE A 29 4.79 0.14 43.36
C PHE A 29 5.44 1.51 43.10
N TYR A 30 6.35 1.96 43.99
CA TYR A 30 7.09 3.21 43.81
C TYR A 30 8.03 3.16 42.59
N ILE A 31 8.73 2.05 42.39
CA ILE A 31 9.58 1.85 41.19
C ILE A 31 8.73 1.85 39.91
N HIS A 32 7.56 1.20 39.91
CA HIS A 32 6.66 1.23 38.75
C HIS A 32 6.17 2.65 38.43
N ILE A 33 5.79 3.45 39.43
CA ILE A 33 5.38 4.84 39.21
C ILE A 33 6.53 5.69 38.66
N ILE A 34 7.74 5.56 39.25
CA ILE A 34 8.93 6.27 38.78
C ILE A 34 9.27 5.88 37.33
N LEU A 35 9.09 4.61 36.96
CA LEU A 35 9.36 4.12 35.61
C LEU A 35 8.33 4.63 34.59
N ILE A 36 7.04 4.64 34.94
CA ILE A 36 5.99 5.22 34.09
C ILE A 36 6.26 6.70 33.84
N ILE A 37 6.69 7.43 34.87
CA ILE A 37 7.07 8.84 34.76
C ILE A 37 8.32 9.01 33.88
N LEU A 38 9.34 8.16 34.03
CA LEU A 38 10.55 8.18 33.18
C LEU A 38 10.24 7.85 31.72
N ILE A 39 9.41 6.85 31.46
CA ILE A 39 8.94 6.50 30.11
C ILE A 39 8.16 7.68 29.51
N GLY A 40 7.27 8.30 30.29
CA GLY A 40 6.53 9.50 29.88
C GLY A 40 7.45 10.69 29.58
N ILE A 41 8.49 10.92 30.39
CA ILE A 41 9.48 12.00 30.17
C ILE A 41 10.35 11.71 28.95
N ILE A 42 10.76 10.46 28.73
CA ILE A 42 11.51 10.03 27.55
C ILE A 42 10.65 10.21 26.29
N GLN A 43 9.38 9.79 26.33
CA GLN A 43 8.39 10.03 25.27
C GLN A 43 8.23 11.52 24.95
N LEU A 44 8.08 12.36 25.98
CA LEU A 44 7.89 13.80 25.82
C LEU A 44 9.16 14.47 25.25
N ARG A 45 10.36 14.12 25.74
CA ARG A 45 11.63 14.64 25.21
C ARG A 45 11.91 14.16 23.79
N PHE A 46 11.58 12.91 23.44
CA PHE A 46 11.78 12.40 22.08
C PHE A 46 10.87 13.08 21.07
N SER A 47 9.62 13.34 21.44
CA SER A 47 8.65 14.06 20.62
C SER A 47 9.06 15.52 20.35
N ILE A 48 9.89 16.10 21.22
CA ILE A 48 10.39 17.49 21.10
C ILE A 48 11.71 17.55 20.32
N VAL A 49 12.61 16.56 20.46
CA VAL A 49 13.98 16.63 19.91
C VAL A 49 14.12 16.03 18.49
N TYR A 50 13.29 15.06 18.10
CA TYR A 50 13.50 14.27 16.86
C TYR A 50 12.46 14.47 15.76
N LYS A 51 11.87 15.66 15.66
CA LYS A 51 10.78 15.96 14.73
C LYS A 51 11.18 15.89 13.24
N ASN A 52 12.47 15.94 12.89
CA ASN A 52 12.90 16.23 11.50
C ASN A 52 13.88 15.25 10.81
N HIS A 53 14.42 14.17 11.42
CA HIS A 53 15.53 13.41 10.78
C HIS A 53 15.58 11.87 10.94
N CYS A 54 14.57 11.18 11.49
CA CYS A 54 14.57 9.71 11.54
C CYS A 54 13.32 9.12 10.88
N THR A 55 13.48 8.00 10.17
CA THR A 55 12.36 7.19 9.67
C THR A 55 11.58 6.59 10.83
N ILE A 56 10.36 6.09 10.58
CA ILE A 56 9.54 5.42 11.59
C ILE A 56 10.22 4.10 12.03
N ASP A 57 10.91 3.43 11.11
CA ASP A 57 11.67 2.20 11.38
C ASP A 57 12.83 2.41 12.37
N ASP A 58 13.61 3.49 12.24
CA ASP A 58 14.68 3.79 13.19
C ASP A 58 14.13 4.05 14.60
N ARG A 59 12.95 4.67 14.69
CA ARG A 59 12.26 4.95 15.95
C ARG A 59 11.68 3.67 16.57
N ILE A 60 11.14 2.76 15.76
CA ILE A 60 10.62 1.46 16.20
C ILE A 60 11.75 0.54 16.64
N ILE A 61 12.84 0.43 15.87
CA ILE A 61 14.01 -0.39 16.22
C ILE A 61 14.63 0.12 17.53
N LEU A 62 14.76 1.44 17.69
CA LEU A 62 15.26 2.02 18.93
C LEU A 62 14.30 1.80 20.10
N TYR A 63 12.98 1.86 19.88
CA TYR A 63 11.98 1.52 20.89
C TYR A 63 12.06 0.06 21.32
N LEU A 64 12.15 -0.87 20.37
CA LEU A 64 12.31 -2.30 20.63
C LEU A 64 13.64 -2.59 21.33
N PHE A 65 14.71 -1.88 20.99
CA PHE A 65 16.00 -1.98 21.65
C PHE A 65 15.94 -1.47 23.10
N ILE A 66 15.29 -0.33 23.34
CA ILE A 66 15.10 0.23 24.69
C ILE A 66 14.19 -0.67 25.53
N ILE A 67 13.07 -1.16 24.97
CA ILE A 67 12.17 -2.11 25.64
C ILE A 67 12.92 -3.42 25.95
N GLY A 68 13.74 -3.92 25.00
CA GLY A 68 14.56 -5.11 25.19
C GLY A 68 15.60 -4.94 26.31
N ILE A 69 16.29 -3.80 26.36
CA ILE A 69 17.23 -3.48 27.45
C ILE A 69 16.51 -3.37 28.79
N ILE A 70 15.35 -2.69 28.83
CA ILE A 70 14.54 -2.58 30.04
C ILE A 70 14.11 -3.97 30.51
N GLN A 71 13.64 -4.84 29.61
CA GLN A 71 13.24 -6.22 29.93
C GLN A 71 14.41 -7.07 30.44
N ILE A 72 15.61 -6.91 29.87
CA ILE A 72 16.83 -7.59 30.33
C ILE A 72 17.19 -7.11 31.75
N ILE A 73 17.17 -5.80 32.01
CA ILE A 73 17.46 -5.23 33.32
C ILE A 73 16.43 -5.70 34.37
N TYR A 74 15.14 -5.74 34.03
CA TYR A 74 14.10 -6.27 34.91
C TYR A 74 14.26 -7.77 35.16
N SER A 75 14.64 -8.53 34.14
CA SER A 75 14.86 -9.97 34.27
C SER A 75 16.06 -10.28 35.17
N LEU A 76 17.16 -9.54 35.00
CA LEU A 76 18.35 -9.64 35.83
C LEU A 76 18.06 -9.22 37.29
N ASN A 77 17.32 -8.14 37.51
CA ASN A 77 16.92 -7.70 38.86
C ASN A 77 15.96 -8.69 39.53
N GLY A 78 15.02 -9.28 38.78
CA GLY A 78 14.12 -10.33 39.27
C GLY A 78 14.89 -11.59 39.68
N ILE A 79 15.85 -12.02 38.85
CA ILE A 79 16.75 -13.13 39.15
C ILE A 79 17.61 -12.81 40.38
N LEU A 80 18.14 -11.59 40.51
CA LEU A 80 18.92 -11.18 41.68
C LEU A 80 18.09 -11.22 42.98
N LEU A 81 16.84 -10.77 42.93
CA LEU A 81 15.90 -10.82 44.06
C LEU A 81 15.54 -12.26 44.45
N ILE A 82 15.37 -13.14 43.47
CA ILE A 82 15.14 -14.58 43.70
C ILE A 82 16.39 -15.22 44.31
N ILE A 83 17.58 -14.94 43.78
CA ILE A 83 18.86 -15.42 44.32
C ILE A 83 19.04 -14.91 45.76
N PHE A 84 18.76 -13.63 46.02
CA PHE A 84 18.84 -13.04 47.36
C PHE A 84 17.84 -13.70 48.32
N ALA A 85 16.62 -13.97 47.87
CA ALA A 85 15.60 -14.68 48.64
C ALA A 85 15.94 -16.16 48.90
N LEU A 86 16.64 -16.82 47.98
CA LEU A 86 17.16 -18.18 48.14
C LEU A 86 18.35 -18.23 49.11
N LEU A 87 19.26 -17.25 49.02
CA LEU A 87 20.44 -17.15 49.88
C LEU A 87 20.10 -16.79 51.34
N TYR A 88 19.08 -15.94 51.56
CA TYR A 88 18.65 -15.52 52.91
C TYR A 88 17.64 -16.47 53.60
N ASN A 89 17.34 -17.60 52.96
CA ASN A 89 16.75 -18.84 53.49
C ASN A 89 15.96 -18.77 54.83
N LYS A 90 14.90 -17.95 54.89
CA LYS A 90 13.97 -17.97 56.05
C LYS A 90 12.49 -17.98 55.71
N HIS A 91 12.08 -17.63 54.47
CA HIS A 91 10.67 -17.54 54.11
C HIS A 91 10.38 -18.09 52.70
N ARG A 92 10.23 -19.43 52.60
CA ARG A 92 9.90 -20.15 51.35
C ARG A 92 8.68 -19.58 50.62
N CYS A 93 7.71 -19.03 51.35
CA CYS A 93 6.51 -18.40 50.78
C CYS A 93 6.82 -17.11 49.98
N VAL A 94 7.79 -16.31 50.42
CA VAL A 94 8.17 -15.06 49.74
C VAL A 94 8.91 -15.37 48.44
N THR A 95 9.82 -16.35 48.47
CA THR A 95 10.50 -16.82 47.26
C THR A 95 9.53 -17.38 46.24
N LEU A 96 8.54 -18.18 46.68
CA LEU A 96 7.51 -18.73 45.80
C LEU A 96 6.62 -17.63 45.19
N PHE A 97 6.22 -16.63 45.98
CA PHE A 97 5.42 -15.50 45.51
C PHE A 97 6.18 -14.67 44.46
N LEU A 98 7.46 -14.36 44.71
CA LEU A 98 8.30 -13.63 43.76
C LEU A 98 8.52 -14.42 42.46
N LEU A 99 8.69 -15.74 42.55
CA LEU A 99 8.79 -16.62 41.39
C LEU A 99 7.51 -16.60 40.55
N ILE A 100 6.33 -16.67 41.19
CA ILE A 100 5.04 -16.61 40.52
C ILE A 100 4.85 -15.26 39.82
N CYS A 101 5.14 -14.14 40.49
CA CYS A 101 5.07 -12.81 39.89
C CYS A 101 6.03 -12.66 38.70
N PHE A 102 7.25 -13.20 38.80
CA PHE A 102 8.22 -13.20 37.71
C PHE A 102 7.70 -13.99 36.50
N VAL A 103 7.18 -15.19 36.70
CA VAL A 103 6.62 -16.03 35.62
C VAL A 103 5.41 -15.36 34.97
N ILE A 104 4.47 -14.81 35.74
CA ILE A 104 3.30 -14.08 35.20
C ILE A 104 3.75 -12.89 34.36
N HIS A 105 4.74 -12.13 34.82
CA HIS A 105 5.28 -11.00 34.07
C HIS A 105 5.94 -11.44 32.76
N GLN A 106 6.76 -12.51 32.78
CA GLN A 106 7.36 -13.05 31.54
C GLN A 106 6.29 -13.55 30.57
N ILE A 107 5.24 -14.22 31.04
CA ILE A 107 4.11 -14.66 30.21
C ILE A 107 3.40 -13.44 29.59
N PHE A 108 3.15 -12.38 30.36
CA PHE A 108 2.50 -11.17 29.87
C PHE A 108 3.38 -10.43 28.85
N SER A 109 4.69 -10.32 29.09
CA SER A 109 5.63 -9.72 28.12
C SER A 109 5.73 -10.54 26.84
N ILE A 110 5.77 -11.87 26.94
CA ILE A 110 5.73 -12.76 25.76
C ILE A 110 4.39 -12.61 25.04
N PHE A 111 3.27 -12.51 25.75
CA PHE A 111 1.96 -12.29 25.15
C PHE A 111 1.90 -10.94 24.43
N LEU A 112 2.46 -9.86 24.99
CA LEU A 112 2.52 -8.56 24.31
C LEU A 112 3.45 -8.59 23.09
N ILE A 113 4.58 -9.29 23.16
CA ILE A 113 5.48 -9.48 22.02
C ILE A 113 4.80 -10.32 20.94
N ILE A 114 4.11 -11.41 21.30
CA ILE A 114 3.35 -12.24 20.37
C ILE A 114 2.19 -11.45 19.78
N TRP A 115 1.44 -10.70 20.58
CA TRP A 115 0.35 -9.83 20.12
C TRP A 115 0.85 -8.78 19.13
N PHE A 116 2.02 -8.18 19.39
CA PHE A 116 2.66 -7.22 18.49
C PHE A 116 3.24 -7.88 17.23
N ILE A 117 3.79 -9.11 17.32
CA ILE A 117 4.22 -9.91 16.17
C ILE A 117 3.01 -10.40 15.34
N MET A 118 1.88 -10.66 15.99
CA MET A 118 0.63 -11.11 15.38
C MET A 118 -0.19 -9.97 14.78
N GLU A 119 0.18 -8.71 15.00
CA GLU A 119 -0.32 -7.56 14.22
C GLU A 119 0.38 -7.50 12.84
N ASN A 120 0.55 -8.66 12.20
CA ASN A 120 0.78 -8.74 10.77
C ASN A 120 -0.60 -8.68 10.10
N SER A 121 -0.93 -7.54 9.51
CA SER A 121 -1.98 -7.50 8.50
C SER A 121 -1.68 -8.56 7.44
N ASP A 122 -2.64 -9.42 7.09
CA ASP A 122 -2.51 -10.33 5.95
C ASP A 122 -2.21 -9.51 4.69
N LEU A 123 -0.94 -9.49 4.30
CA LEU A 123 -0.45 -8.74 3.15
C LEU A 123 -1.09 -9.29 1.87
N ARG A 124 -1.45 -8.37 0.98
CA ARG A 124 -2.16 -8.70 -0.25
C ARG A 124 -1.31 -8.43 -1.49
N VAL A 125 -1.40 -9.38 -2.42
CA VAL A 125 -1.12 -9.16 -3.85
C VAL A 125 -2.46 -9.33 -4.57
N VAL A 126 -3.05 -8.20 -4.97
CA VAL A 126 -4.32 -8.13 -5.69
C VAL A 126 -4.04 -8.01 -7.18
N CYS A 127 -4.61 -8.90 -7.98
CA CYS A 127 -4.32 -8.96 -9.41
C CYS A 127 -5.61 -8.77 -10.22
N TYR A 128 -5.69 -7.72 -11.03
CA TYR A 128 -6.80 -7.56 -11.97
C TYR A 128 -6.59 -8.47 -13.21
N TYR A 129 -7.65 -9.17 -13.59
CA TYR A 129 -7.75 -9.95 -14.83
C TYR A 129 -8.82 -9.31 -15.71
N THR A 130 -8.48 -9.00 -16.96
CA THR A 130 -9.41 -8.34 -17.89
C THR A 130 -10.03 -9.32 -18.89
N ASN A 131 -11.36 -9.34 -18.98
CA ASN A 131 -12.09 -10.25 -19.87
C ASN A 131 -11.91 -9.90 -21.36
N TRP A 132 -11.69 -8.62 -21.70
CA TRP A 132 -11.39 -8.20 -23.08
C TRP A 132 -10.00 -8.61 -23.57
N SER A 133 -9.10 -9.08 -22.68
CA SER A 133 -7.79 -9.60 -23.09
C SER A 133 -7.91 -10.80 -24.04
N LEU A 134 -9.06 -11.48 -24.06
CA LEU A 134 -9.38 -12.58 -24.96
C LEU A 134 -9.35 -12.19 -26.44
N TYR A 135 -9.58 -10.91 -26.75
CA TYR A 135 -9.69 -10.42 -28.12
C TYR A 135 -8.35 -9.88 -28.67
N ARG A 136 -7.25 -10.02 -27.93
CA ARG A 136 -5.93 -9.62 -28.43
C ARG A 136 -5.46 -10.60 -29.50
N GLU A 137 -5.37 -10.09 -30.72
CA GLU A 137 -4.85 -10.84 -31.86
C GLU A 137 -3.33 -11.09 -31.75
N ALA A 138 -2.83 -12.10 -32.46
CA ALA A 138 -1.41 -12.42 -32.60
C ALA A 138 -0.65 -12.82 -31.31
N MET A 139 -1.37 -13.10 -30.23
CA MET A 139 -0.86 -13.62 -28.96
C MET A 139 -1.67 -14.85 -28.52
N PRO A 140 -1.06 -15.84 -27.83
CA PRO A 140 -1.83 -16.85 -27.12
C PRO A 140 -2.77 -16.18 -26.13
N THR A 141 -4.05 -16.50 -26.14
CA THR A 141 -5.02 -15.89 -25.24
C THR A 141 -4.74 -16.26 -23.77
N LEU A 142 -4.73 -15.27 -22.86
CA LEU A 142 -4.68 -15.52 -21.42
C LEU A 142 -6.08 -15.93 -20.92
N TYR A 143 -6.33 -17.23 -20.86
CA TYR A 143 -7.49 -17.77 -20.17
C TYR A 143 -7.24 -17.91 -18.67
N PRO A 144 -8.30 -17.94 -17.82
CA PRO A 144 -8.16 -18.15 -16.39
C PRO A 144 -7.28 -19.35 -16.01
N ASP A 145 -7.39 -20.48 -16.71
CA ASP A 145 -6.66 -21.71 -16.39
C ASP A 145 -5.14 -21.60 -16.56
N HIS A 146 -4.66 -20.63 -17.35
CA HIS A 146 -3.23 -20.37 -17.54
C HIS A 146 -2.61 -19.61 -16.36
N ILE A 147 -3.43 -19.03 -15.48
CA ILE A 147 -2.94 -18.31 -14.32
C ILE A 147 -2.44 -19.32 -13.28
N ASP A 148 -1.21 -19.11 -12.79
CA ASP A 148 -0.74 -19.77 -11.58
C ASP A 148 -1.42 -19.13 -10.36
N PRO A 149 -2.29 -19.86 -9.65
CA PRO A 149 -3.10 -19.31 -8.59
C PRO A 149 -2.31 -19.03 -7.31
N LEU A 150 -1.01 -19.32 -7.28
CA LEU A 150 -0.11 -18.94 -6.20
C LEU A 150 0.48 -17.53 -6.37
N LEU A 151 0.41 -16.94 -7.57
CA LEU A 151 0.97 -15.61 -7.83
C LEU A 151 0.24 -14.49 -7.06
N CYS A 152 -1.05 -14.66 -6.83
CA CYS A 152 -1.92 -13.64 -6.27
C CYS A 152 -2.66 -14.17 -5.04
N THR A 153 -2.92 -13.28 -4.08
CA THR A 153 -3.81 -13.58 -2.95
C THR A 153 -5.28 -13.38 -3.32
N HIS A 154 -5.53 -12.40 -4.19
CA HIS A 154 -6.85 -12.02 -4.68
C HIS A 154 -6.75 -11.80 -6.18
N ILE A 155 -7.70 -12.33 -6.95
CA ILE A 155 -7.90 -11.99 -8.36
C ILE A 155 -9.20 -11.22 -8.50
N HIS A 156 -9.13 -10.04 -9.09
CA HIS A 156 -10.26 -9.17 -9.40
C HIS A 156 -10.62 -9.35 -10.87
N TYR A 157 -11.79 -9.90 -11.15
CA TYR A 157 -12.29 -10.12 -12.49
C TYR A 157 -12.93 -8.84 -13.02
N ALA A 158 -12.27 -8.21 -13.99
CA ALA A 158 -12.69 -6.99 -14.66
C ALA A 158 -13.27 -7.31 -16.05
N PHE A 159 -14.50 -6.93 -16.40
CA PHE A 159 -15.51 -6.27 -15.57
C PHE A 159 -16.90 -6.84 -15.83
N ALA A 160 -17.77 -6.68 -14.84
CA ALA A 160 -19.21 -6.58 -15.09
C ALA A 160 -19.65 -5.10 -15.04
N ASP A 161 -20.87 -4.80 -15.49
CA ASP A 161 -21.49 -3.47 -15.41
C ASP A 161 -22.83 -3.53 -14.65
N ILE A 162 -23.45 -2.39 -14.38
CA ILE A 162 -24.76 -2.26 -13.75
C ILE A 162 -25.78 -1.81 -14.79
N ASN A 163 -26.77 -2.66 -15.06
CA ASN A 163 -27.88 -2.25 -15.91
C ASN A 163 -28.76 -1.21 -15.17
N PRO A 164 -28.89 0.03 -15.70
CA PRO A 164 -29.55 1.12 -15.00
C PRO A 164 -31.08 0.99 -14.94
N LEU A 165 -31.68 0.05 -15.67
CA LEU A 165 -33.12 -0.19 -15.68
C LEU A 165 -33.48 -1.32 -14.72
N THR A 166 -32.75 -2.42 -14.76
CA THR A 166 -33.02 -3.59 -13.93
C THR A 166 -32.41 -3.47 -12.53
N LEU A 167 -31.32 -2.70 -12.41
CA LEU A 167 -30.46 -2.56 -11.22
C LEU A 167 -29.73 -3.86 -10.88
N THR A 168 -29.37 -4.64 -11.91
CA THR A 168 -28.62 -5.89 -11.77
C THR A 168 -27.20 -5.74 -12.29
N ILE A 169 -26.27 -6.49 -11.69
CA ILE A 169 -24.98 -6.77 -12.31
C ILE A 169 -25.24 -7.47 -13.65
N THR A 170 -24.53 -7.04 -14.69
CA THR A 170 -24.66 -7.52 -16.06
C THR A 170 -23.26 -7.85 -16.58
N PRO A 171 -23.01 -9.09 -17.03
CA PRO A 171 -21.75 -9.44 -17.68
C PRO A 171 -21.50 -8.55 -18.90
N THR A 172 -20.24 -8.19 -19.15
CA THR A 172 -19.91 -7.32 -20.29
C THR A 172 -19.59 -8.11 -21.55
N GLU A 173 -19.21 -9.38 -21.39
CA GLU A 173 -18.86 -10.27 -22.48
C GLU A 173 -19.73 -11.53 -22.48
N GLU A 174 -20.06 -12.05 -23.66
CA GLU A 174 -20.84 -13.28 -23.79
C GLU A 174 -20.13 -14.47 -23.11
N HIS A 175 -18.81 -14.52 -23.24
CA HIS A 175 -17.94 -15.57 -22.68
C HIS A 175 -17.90 -15.59 -21.15
N ASP A 176 -18.31 -14.49 -20.49
CA ASP A 176 -18.34 -14.42 -19.03
C ASP A 176 -19.30 -15.48 -18.45
N ILE A 177 -20.45 -15.68 -19.11
CA ILE A 177 -21.56 -16.53 -18.65
C ILE A 177 -21.95 -17.68 -19.61
N HIS A 178 -21.45 -17.68 -20.85
CA HIS A 178 -21.74 -18.71 -21.84
C HIS A 178 -20.58 -19.69 -22.08
N TRP A 179 -20.93 -20.83 -22.68
CA TRP A 179 -20.08 -22.00 -22.90
C TRP A 179 -19.51 -21.98 -24.31
N THR A 180 -18.54 -21.10 -24.59
CA THR A 180 -18.21 -20.71 -25.97
C THR A 180 -16.86 -21.21 -26.50
N ASP A 181 -16.05 -21.91 -25.69
CA ASP A 181 -14.77 -22.48 -26.13
C ASP A 181 -14.73 -24.02 -26.04
N ARG A 182 -13.59 -24.62 -26.43
CA ARG A 182 -13.41 -26.09 -26.45
C ARG A 182 -13.62 -26.78 -25.11
N LEU A 183 -13.40 -26.06 -23.99
CA LEU A 183 -13.63 -26.62 -22.66
C LEU A 183 -15.11 -26.60 -22.30
N GLY A 184 -15.90 -25.78 -23.00
CA GLY A 184 -17.29 -25.53 -22.70
C GLY A 184 -17.40 -25.16 -21.23
N MET A 185 -16.84 -24.03 -20.81
CA MET A 185 -17.05 -23.46 -19.47
C MET A 185 -17.01 -21.92 -19.52
N PRO A 186 -17.95 -21.21 -18.85
CA PRO A 186 -17.91 -19.76 -18.74
C PRO A 186 -16.68 -19.28 -17.97
N LEU A 187 -16.16 -18.09 -18.32
CA LEU A 187 -14.95 -17.54 -17.72
C LEU A 187 -15.06 -17.35 -16.21
N TYR A 188 -16.23 -16.94 -15.69
CA TYR A 188 -16.46 -16.82 -14.25
C TYR A 188 -16.20 -18.14 -13.51
N LEU A 189 -16.72 -19.26 -14.04
CA LEU A 189 -16.54 -20.58 -13.42
C LEU A 189 -15.11 -21.11 -13.59
N ARG A 190 -14.43 -20.77 -14.68
CA ARG A 190 -13.01 -21.10 -14.87
C ARG A 190 -12.13 -20.35 -13.88
N MET A 191 -12.46 -19.09 -13.60
CA MET A 191 -11.78 -18.30 -12.59
C MET A 191 -11.98 -18.88 -11.19
N TYR A 192 -13.21 -19.27 -10.83
CA TYR A 192 -13.47 -20.04 -9.61
C TYR A 192 -12.68 -21.37 -9.57
N GLY A 193 -12.51 -22.03 -10.72
CA GLY A 193 -11.75 -23.27 -10.87
C GLY A 193 -10.30 -23.21 -10.38
N LEU A 194 -9.67 -22.02 -10.37
CA LEU A 194 -8.34 -21.81 -9.82
C LEU A 194 -8.22 -22.20 -8.34
N LYS A 195 -9.31 -22.09 -7.59
CA LYS A 195 -9.34 -22.44 -6.16
C LYS A 195 -9.15 -23.93 -5.89
N ARG A 196 -9.25 -24.79 -6.91
CA ARG A 196 -8.90 -26.22 -6.78
C ARG A 196 -7.40 -26.41 -6.50
N ARG A 197 -6.56 -25.54 -7.04
CA ARG A 197 -5.10 -25.55 -6.85
C ARG A 197 -4.65 -24.64 -5.69
N ASN A 198 -5.41 -23.58 -5.40
CA ASN A 198 -5.19 -22.73 -4.23
C ASN A 198 -6.53 -22.37 -3.53
N PRO A 199 -6.98 -23.16 -2.54
CA PRO A 199 -8.26 -22.91 -1.85
C PRO A 199 -8.33 -21.57 -1.09
N SER A 200 -7.18 -20.97 -0.77
CA SER A 200 -7.09 -19.70 -0.05
C SER A 200 -7.29 -18.48 -0.96
N LEU A 201 -7.10 -18.64 -2.28
CA LEU A 201 -7.28 -17.59 -3.28
C LEU A 201 -8.69 -17.00 -3.20
N LYS A 202 -8.79 -15.66 -3.26
CA LYS A 202 -10.07 -14.95 -3.35
C LYS A 202 -10.33 -14.51 -4.78
N ILE A 203 -11.53 -14.80 -5.28
CA ILE A 203 -11.99 -14.35 -6.59
C ILE A 203 -13.06 -13.28 -6.38
N ILE A 204 -12.81 -12.05 -6.81
CA ILE A 204 -13.69 -10.90 -6.59
C ILE A 204 -14.17 -10.38 -7.94
N LEU A 205 -15.45 -10.03 -8.05
CA LEU A 205 -16.00 -9.44 -9.26
C LEU A 205 -15.90 -7.91 -9.19
N SER A 206 -15.23 -7.29 -10.16
CA SER A 206 -15.17 -5.84 -10.29
C SER A 206 -16.30 -5.33 -11.19
N VAL A 207 -16.99 -4.30 -10.73
CA VAL A 207 -18.13 -3.68 -11.42
C VAL A 207 -17.82 -2.21 -11.71
N GLY A 208 -17.87 -1.83 -12.98
CA GLY A 208 -17.63 -0.46 -13.43
C GLY A 208 -16.46 -0.34 -14.42
N GLY A 209 -15.43 0.39 -14.03
CA GLY A 209 -14.29 0.75 -14.87
C GLY A 209 -14.53 1.96 -15.78
N TRP A 210 -13.46 2.39 -16.46
CA TRP A 210 -13.46 3.60 -17.30
C TRP A 210 -14.58 3.63 -18.36
N SER A 211 -14.95 2.50 -18.97
CA SER A 211 -15.98 2.45 -20.02
C SER A 211 -17.42 2.55 -19.50
N ALA A 212 -17.69 2.08 -18.28
CA ALA A 212 -19.05 2.07 -17.69
C ALA A 212 -19.55 3.48 -17.30
N ARG A 213 -18.61 4.41 -17.03
CA ARG A 213 -18.91 5.78 -16.56
C ARG A 213 -19.80 5.75 -15.31
N SER A 214 -20.84 6.60 -15.25
CA SER A 214 -21.65 6.80 -14.03
C SER A 214 -23.12 6.39 -14.16
N LYS A 215 -23.59 5.88 -15.31
CA LYS A 215 -25.04 5.65 -15.55
C LYS A 215 -25.62 4.60 -14.59
N GLY A 216 -24.95 3.45 -14.46
CA GLY A 216 -25.36 2.36 -13.59
C GLY A 216 -25.36 2.77 -12.12
N PHE A 217 -24.24 3.32 -11.64
CA PHE A 217 -24.10 3.85 -10.28
C PHE A 217 -25.15 4.91 -9.95
N ASN A 218 -25.36 5.90 -10.83
CA ASN A 218 -26.40 6.90 -10.62
C ASN A 218 -27.80 6.27 -10.48
N ALA A 219 -28.11 5.24 -11.26
CA ALA A 219 -29.41 4.57 -11.19
C ALA A 219 -29.61 3.84 -9.84
N VAL A 220 -28.57 3.19 -9.33
CA VAL A 220 -28.58 2.56 -7.99
C VAL A 220 -28.79 3.61 -6.90
N LEU A 221 -28.15 4.76 -7.01
CA LEU A 221 -28.20 5.83 -5.99
C LEU A 221 -29.46 6.72 -6.05
N ARG A 222 -30.39 6.49 -6.98
CA ARG A 222 -31.60 7.31 -7.12
C ARG A 222 -32.52 7.25 -5.90
N SER A 223 -32.64 6.10 -5.24
CA SER A 223 -33.52 5.91 -4.08
C SER A 223 -33.03 4.79 -3.18
N ASP A 224 -33.51 4.75 -1.94
CA ASP A 224 -33.19 3.69 -0.98
C ASP A 224 -33.68 2.32 -1.49
N ASN A 225 -34.85 2.29 -2.14
CA ASN A 225 -35.38 1.09 -2.76
C ASN A 225 -34.49 0.57 -3.90
N ASN A 226 -33.88 1.47 -4.69
CA ASN A 226 -32.97 1.07 -5.75
C ASN A 226 -31.68 0.45 -5.19
N ARG A 227 -31.11 1.03 -4.13
CA ARG A 227 -29.95 0.45 -3.44
C ARG A 227 -30.27 -0.92 -2.85
N ALA A 228 -31.38 -1.04 -2.10
CA ALA A 228 -31.80 -2.31 -1.52
C ALA A 228 -32.02 -3.40 -2.59
N LYS A 229 -32.64 -3.04 -3.73
CA LYS A 229 -32.83 -3.97 -4.85
C LYS A 229 -31.49 -4.41 -5.45
N PHE A 230 -30.59 -3.45 -5.73
CA PHE A 230 -29.26 -3.74 -6.27
C PHE A 230 -28.45 -4.65 -5.32
N ILE A 231 -28.46 -4.36 -4.02
CA ILE A 231 -27.75 -5.14 -3.00
C ILE A 231 -28.23 -6.59 -2.99
N ASN A 232 -29.54 -6.82 -2.92
CA ASN A 232 -30.10 -8.17 -2.90
C ASN A 232 -29.77 -8.96 -4.18
N GLN A 233 -29.85 -8.30 -5.34
CA GLN A 233 -29.51 -8.92 -6.62
C GLN A 233 -28.00 -9.20 -6.75
N THR A 234 -27.16 -8.33 -6.17
CA THR A 234 -25.71 -8.51 -6.15
C THR A 234 -25.32 -9.73 -5.31
N ILE A 235 -25.88 -9.90 -4.12
CA ILE A 235 -25.62 -11.08 -3.27
C ILE A 235 -25.98 -12.36 -4.03
N ALA A 236 -27.17 -12.40 -4.64
CA ALA A 236 -27.61 -13.55 -5.43
C ALA A 236 -26.66 -13.86 -6.59
N PHE A 237 -26.25 -12.83 -7.35
CA PHE A 237 -25.33 -12.97 -8.47
C PHE A 237 -23.96 -13.52 -8.04
N LEU A 238 -23.37 -12.96 -6.98
CA LEU A 238 -22.05 -13.39 -6.49
C LEU A 238 -22.08 -14.84 -5.98
N GLN A 239 -23.17 -15.24 -5.31
CA GLN A 239 -23.36 -16.62 -4.86
C GLN A 239 -23.56 -17.59 -6.03
N GLU A 240 -24.34 -17.21 -7.04
CA GLU A 240 -24.57 -18.01 -8.25
C GLU A 240 -23.25 -18.33 -8.96
N TRP A 241 -22.40 -17.31 -9.15
CA TRP A 241 -21.14 -17.42 -9.87
C TRP A 241 -19.91 -17.71 -9.00
N GLN A 242 -20.12 -18.03 -7.72
CA GLN A 242 -19.08 -18.45 -6.77
C GLN A 242 -17.97 -17.40 -6.52
N PHE A 243 -18.32 -16.11 -6.59
CA PHE A 243 -17.41 -15.04 -6.20
C PHE A 243 -17.30 -14.92 -4.67
N ASP A 244 -16.10 -14.56 -4.20
CA ASP A 244 -15.79 -14.30 -2.80
C ASP A 244 -16.10 -12.85 -2.38
N GLY A 245 -16.44 -11.97 -3.33
CA GLY A 245 -16.75 -10.57 -3.03
C GLY A 245 -17.02 -9.70 -4.25
N LEU A 246 -17.24 -8.41 -3.96
CA LEU A 246 -17.52 -7.34 -4.92
C LEU A 246 -16.47 -6.25 -4.81
N ASP A 247 -16.03 -5.76 -5.96
CA ASP A 247 -15.16 -4.60 -6.10
C ASP A 247 -15.89 -3.51 -6.92
N LEU A 248 -15.92 -2.28 -6.39
CA LEU A 248 -16.67 -1.16 -6.97
C LEU A 248 -15.72 -0.15 -7.62
N ASP A 249 -15.68 -0.18 -8.95
CA ASP A 249 -14.75 0.64 -9.75
C ASP A 249 -15.51 1.79 -10.41
N TRP A 250 -16.11 2.65 -9.59
CA TRP A 250 -16.78 3.83 -10.10
C TRP A 250 -15.77 4.94 -10.42
N GLU A 251 -15.62 5.26 -11.70
CA GLU A 251 -14.69 6.30 -12.19
C GLU A 251 -15.43 7.53 -12.78
N PHE A 252 -15.72 8.57 -12.01
CA PHE A 252 -15.58 8.68 -10.55
C PHE A 252 -16.83 9.29 -9.93
N PRO A 253 -17.17 8.94 -8.67
CA PRO A 253 -18.16 9.71 -7.92
C PRO A 253 -17.74 11.19 -7.88
N GLY A 254 -18.71 12.09 -7.99
CA GLY A 254 -18.51 13.54 -8.02
C GLY A 254 -18.05 14.12 -9.37
N SER A 255 -17.47 13.32 -10.27
CA SER A 255 -16.98 13.78 -11.58
C SER A 255 -18.12 14.01 -12.59
N ARG A 256 -18.49 15.29 -12.78
CA ARG A 256 -19.58 15.70 -13.69
C ARG A 256 -19.28 15.42 -15.16
N ASP A 257 -18.04 15.56 -15.58
CA ASP A 257 -17.54 15.20 -16.91
C ASP A 257 -17.73 13.70 -17.22
N ARG A 258 -17.75 12.88 -16.17
CA ARG A 258 -18.04 11.43 -16.24
C ARG A 258 -19.53 11.11 -16.07
N GLY A 259 -20.35 12.13 -15.81
CA GLY A 259 -21.80 12.02 -15.65
C GLY A 259 -22.26 11.65 -14.24
N ALA A 260 -21.40 11.76 -13.22
CA ALA A 260 -21.82 11.51 -11.83
C ALA A 260 -22.79 12.59 -11.32
N SER A 261 -23.75 12.20 -10.47
CA SER A 261 -24.64 13.16 -9.81
C SER A 261 -23.91 13.99 -8.75
N THR A 262 -24.42 15.18 -8.40
CA THR A 262 -23.75 16.08 -7.44
C THR A 262 -23.77 15.58 -5.99
N ASP A 263 -24.71 14.72 -5.67
CA ASP A 263 -24.89 14.07 -4.36
C ASP A 263 -24.21 12.70 -4.27
N SER A 264 -23.53 12.27 -5.34
CA SER A 264 -22.88 10.96 -5.45
C SER A 264 -21.90 10.69 -4.31
N LYS A 265 -21.12 11.68 -3.87
CA LYS A 265 -20.17 11.55 -2.75
C LYS A 265 -20.83 10.97 -1.50
N ILE A 266 -21.96 11.54 -1.09
CA ILE A 266 -22.68 11.13 0.13
C ILE A 266 -23.42 9.82 -0.12
N LYS A 267 -24.09 9.70 -1.27
CA LYS A 267 -24.91 8.52 -1.58
C LYS A 267 -24.09 7.26 -1.83
N PHE A 268 -22.88 7.39 -2.37
CA PHE A 268 -21.99 6.27 -2.57
C PHE A 268 -21.55 5.68 -1.23
N ASN A 269 -21.22 6.53 -0.26
CA ASN A 269 -20.89 6.12 1.09
C ASN A 269 -22.06 5.40 1.80
N ILE A 270 -23.30 5.87 1.59
CA ILE A 270 -24.49 5.16 2.06
C ILE A 270 -24.59 3.77 1.43
N LEU A 271 -24.35 3.63 0.12
CA LEU A 271 -24.34 2.35 -0.57
C LEU A 271 -23.26 1.41 0.01
N ILE A 272 -22.05 1.90 0.28
CA ILE A 272 -20.99 1.10 0.91
C ILE A 272 -21.43 0.54 2.27
N ARG A 273 -22.01 1.39 3.12
CA ARG A 273 -22.50 0.99 4.44
C ARG A 273 -23.60 -0.07 4.33
N GLU A 274 -24.55 0.11 3.41
CA GLU A 274 -25.65 -0.83 3.20
C GLU A 274 -25.17 -2.17 2.61
N LEU A 275 -24.25 -2.16 1.64
CA LEU A 275 -23.63 -3.37 1.09
C LEU A 275 -22.87 -4.14 2.17
N ARG A 276 -22.07 -3.43 2.97
CA ARG A 276 -21.30 -4.03 4.07
C ARG A 276 -22.21 -4.75 5.06
N GLN A 277 -23.26 -4.07 5.53
CA GLN A 277 -24.22 -4.66 6.45
C GLN A 277 -24.91 -5.88 5.83
N ALA A 278 -25.37 -5.77 4.57
CA ALA A 278 -26.05 -6.87 3.91
C ALA A 278 -25.15 -8.10 3.69
N PHE A 279 -23.85 -7.90 3.44
CA PHE A 279 -22.89 -9.00 3.33
C PHE A 279 -22.62 -9.69 4.67
N GLU A 280 -22.62 -8.94 5.78
CA GLU A 280 -22.54 -9.50 7.14
C GLU A 280 -23.81 -10.29 7.50
N ASP A 281 -24.98 -9.71 7.24
CA ASP A 281 -26.28 -10.35 7.50
C ASP A 281 -26.45 -11.64 6.68
N ASP A 282 -26.05 -11.62 5.41
CA ASP A 282 -26.10 -12.81 4.55
C ASP A 282 -25.21 -13.93 5.07
N ALA A 283 -23.97 -13.62 5.49
CA ALA A 283 -23.04 -14.61 6.03
C ALA A 283 -23.61 -15.31 7.29
N ILE A 284 -24.24 -14.55 8.18
CA ILE A 284 -24.96 -15.06 9.35
C ILE A 284 -26.12 -15.96 8.91
N ARG A 285 -26.94 -15.49 7.95
CA ARG A 285 -28.13 -16.19 7.45
C ARG A 285 -27.78 -17.55 6.84
N ILE A 286 -26.69 -17.67 6.08
CA ILE A 286 -26.28 -18.93 5.44
C ILE A 286 -25.29 -19.74 6.28
N ASN A 287 -25.03 -19.34 7.53
CA ASN A 287 -24.07 -19.97 8.44
C ASN A 287 -22.67 -20.16 7.81
N LYS A 288 -22.18 -19.15 7.11
CA LYS A 288 -20.85 -19.13 6.49
C LYS A 288 -19.92 -18.29 7.33
N THR A 289 -18.75 -18.84 7.66
CA THR A 289 -17.75 -18.16 8.51
C THR A 289 -17.14 -16.92 7.84
N ASN A 290 -17.05 -16.93 6.51
CA ASN A 290 -16.47 -15.84 5.72
C ASN A 290 -17.59 -15.12 4.96
N ARG A 291 -17.80 -13.84 5.27
CA ARG A 291 -18.68 -12.97 4.48
C ARG A 291 -18.10 -12.70 3.09
N LEU A 292 -18.96 -12.27 2.17
CA LEU A 292 -18.52 -11.68 0.90
C LEU A 292 -17.64 -10.45 1.19
N LEU A 293 -16.52 -10.32 0.49
CA LEU A 293 -15.64 -9.15 0.58
C LEU A 293 -16.25 -7.96 -0.18
N LEU A 294 -15.96 -6.74 0.29
CA LEU A 294 -16.37 -5.50 -0.34
C LEU A 294 -15.17 -4.57 -0.47
N THR A 295 -14.82 -4.22 -1.70
CA THR A 295 -13.62 -3.42 -2.04
C THR A 295 -13.97 -2.35 -3.08
N ALA A 296 -13.03 -1.48 -3.38
CA ALA A 296 -13.17 -0.50 -4.45
C ALA A 296 -11.80 -0.11 -5.04
N ALA A 297 -11.70 0.04 -6.36
CA ALA A 297 -10.66 0.88 -6.96
C ALA A 297 -10.99 2.37 -6.78
N VAL A 298 -10.00 3.14 -6.35
CA VAL A 298 -10.19 4.55 -5.99
C VAL A 298 -9.15 5.46 -6.62
N ALA A 299 -9.52 6.73 -6.79
CA ALA A 299 -8.68 7.74 -7.42
C ALA A 299 -7.38 8.00 -6.64
N ALA A 300 -6.33 8.37 -7.39
CA ALA A 300 -5.09 8.92 -6.84
C ALA A 300 -5.03 10.46 -6.85
N ASP A 301 -5.85 11.12 -7.68
CA ASP A 301 -5.93 12.59 -7.79
C ASP A 301 -6.71 13.20 -6.61
N PRO A 302 -6.08 14.05 -5.76
CA PRO A 302 -6.74 14.71 -4.64
C PRO A 302 -8.05 15.41 -5.01
N LYS A 303 -8.14 16.02 -6.20
CA LYS A 303 -9.36 16.70 -6.65
C LYS A 303 -10.51 15.72 -6.86
N LYS A 304 -10.23 14.55 -7.47
CA LYS A 304 -11.23 13.48 -7.63
C LYS A 304 -11.57 12.86 -6.27
N ILE A 305 -10.58 12.70 -5.40
CA ILE A 305 -10.77 12.17 -4.06
C ILE A 305 -11.75 13.07 -3.27
N ASP A 306 -11.50 14.39 -3.25
CA ASP A 306 -12.34 15.36 -2.54
C ASP A 306 -13.76 15.44 -3.08
N GLN A 307 -13.93 15.26 -4.38
CA GLN A 307 -15.25 15.26 -5.03
C GLN A 307 -16.02 13.97 -4.77
N GLY A 308 -15.33 12.84 -4.61
CA GLY A 308 -15.94 11.52 -4.69
C GLY A 308 -16.16 10.79 -3.36
N TYR A 309 -15.34 11.03 -2.33
CA TYR A 309 -15.25 10.10 -1.20
C TYR A 309 -15.30 10.79 0.16
N VAL A 310 -16.12 10.25 1.07
CA VAL A 310 -16.05 10.54 2.51
C VAL A 310 -15.05 9.55 3.11
N ILE A 311 -13.75 9.86 3.01
CA ILE A 311 -12.65 8.89 3.10
C ILE A 311 -12.72 7.96 4.31
N GLU A 312 -12.85 8.51 5.53
CA GLU A 312 -12.86 7.70 6.76
C GLU A 312 -14.03 6.70 6.78
N GLU A 313 -15.27 7.15 6.57
CA GLU A 313 -16.45 6.27 6.56
C GLU A 313 -16.40 5.29 5.40
N PHE A 314 -15.97 5.75 4.22
CA PHE A 314 -15.84 4.94 3.01
C PHE A 314 -14.84 3.80 3.23
N CYS A 315 -13.62 4.09 3.68
CA CYS A 315 -12.61 3.08 3.98
C CYS A 315 -13.02 2.18 5.14
N ASN A 316 -13.79 2.67 6.12
CA ASN A 316 -14.27 1.85 7.23
C ASN A 316 -15.27 0.77 6.77
N GLY A 317 -16.16 1.10 5.82
CA GLY A 317 -17.12 0.14 5.26
C GLY A 317 -16.49 -0.95 4.39
N LEU A 318 -15.34 -0.68 3.76
CA LEU A 318 -14.63 -1.61 2.88
C LEU A 318 -13.67 -2.54 3.64
N ASP A 319 -13.37 -3.70 3.06
CA ASP A 319 -12.27 -4.57 3.54
C ASP A 319 -10.91 -3.94 3.22
N TYR A 320 -10.77 -3.45 1.99
CA TYR A 320 -9.62 -2.67 1.53
C TYR A 320 -9.98 -1.83 0.30
N VAL A 321 -9.13 -0.85 -0.01
CA VAL A 321 -9.18 -0.02 -1.22
C VAL A 321 -7.96 -0.27 -2.08
N ASN A 322 -8.16 -0.29 -3.40
CA ASN A 322 -7.11 -0.37 -4.41
C ASN A 322 -6.87 1.04 -4.97
N VAL A 323 -5.84 1.74 -4.51
CA VAL A 323 -5.57 3.10 -4.98
C VAL A 323 -4.88 3.03 -6.34
N MET A 324 -5.49 3.61 -7.37
CA MET A 324 -4.97 3.58 -8.75
C MET A 324 -3.82 4.59 -8.91
N THR A 325 -2.68 4.30 -8.26
CA THR A 325 -1.46 5.13 -8.27
C THR A 325 -0.67 4.99 -9.57
N TYR A 326 -1.35 5.19 -10.68
CA TYR A 326 -0.85 5.21 -12.05
C TYR A 326 -1.72 6.20 -12.86
N ASP A 327 -1.39 6.40 -14.14
CA ASP A 327 -2.01 7.43 -14.98
C ASP A 327 -1.84 8.85 -14.43
N TYR A 328 -0.71 9.12 -13.78
CA TYR A 328 -0.35 10.49 -13.39
C TYR A 328 -0.02 11.37 -14.60
N HIS A 329 0.62 10.75 -15.60
CA HIS A 329 0.98 11.37 -16.86
C HIS A 329 0.57 10.51 -18.03
N GLY A 330 0.27 11.14 -19.16
CA GLY A 330 -0.12 10.45 -20.37
C GLY A 330 -0.29 11.40 -21.55
N LYS A 331 -0.83 10.90 -22.67
CA LYS A 331 -0.99 11.66 -23.92
C LYS A 331 -1.83 12.95 -23.78
N TRP A 332 -2.51 13.15 -22.66
CA TRP A 332 -3.24 14.38 -22.35
C TRP A 332 -2.33 15.53 -21.89
N ASP A 333 -1.09 15.26 -21.47
CA ASP A 333 -0.09 16.26 -21.09
C ASP A 333 0.58 16.89 -22.32
N LEU A 334 1.33 17.98 -22.13
CA LEU A 334 2.11 18.66 -23.18
C LEU A 334 3.58 18.21 -23.26
N VAL A 335 4.00 17.40 -22.30
CA VAL A 335 5.38 16.97 -22.11
C VAL A 335 5.40 15.51 -21.66
N THR A 336 6.54 14.85 -21.82
CA THR A 336 6.76 13.50 -21.30
C THR A 336 6.66 13.48 -19.78
N GLY A 337 6.06 12.41 -19.25
CA GLY A 337 5.92 12.20 -17.82
C GLY A 337 5.82 10.71 -17.49
N ILE A 338 6.23 10.34 -16.28
CA ILE A 338 6.23 8.94 -15.84
C ILE A 338 4.80 8.50 -15.50
N ASN A 339 4.38 7.31 -15.95
CA ASN A 339 3.04 6.80 -15.68
C ASN A 339 2.71 6.69 -14.18
N SER A 340 3.64 6.11 -13.41
CA SER A 340 3.48 5.85 -11.97
C SER A 340 4.78 6.19 -11.24
N PRO A 341 5.08 7.47 -10.98
CA PRO A 341 6.28 7.82 -10.23
C PRO A 341 6.08 7.56 -8.73
N LEU A 342 7.10 7.06 -8.02
CA LEU A 342 7.01 6.88 -6.57
C LEU A 342 7.03 8.24 -5.85
N TYR A 343 7.96 9.10 -6.24
CA TYR A 343 8.07 10.49 -5.81
C TYR A 343 8.01 11.43 -7.01
N ARG A 344 7.84 12.73 -6.77
CA ARG A 344 7.91 13.75 -7.83
C ARG A 344 9.26 13.75 -8.55
N SER A 345 9.22 14.05 -9.84
CA SER A 345 10.38 14.26 -10.70
C SER A 345 10.92 15.71 -10.61
N HIS A 346 12.12 15.94 -11.16
CA HIS A 346 12.75 17.26 -11.14
C HIS A 346 11.90 18.34 -11.81
N THR A 347 11.28 18.00 -12.94
CA THR A 347 10.45 18.94 -13.70
C THR A 347 9.16 19.31 -12.97
N GLU A 348 8.65 18.44 -12.10
CA GLU A 348 7.46 18.74 -11.30
C GLU A 348 7.79 19.64 -10.10
N LEU A 349 9.01 19.57 -9.56
CA LEU A 349 9.50 20.51 -8.55
C LEU A 349 9.44 21.96 -9.04
N GLU A 350 9.80 22.18 -10.30
CA GLU A 350 9.81 23.51 -10.93
C GLU A 350 8.40 24.03 -11.20
N ASN A 351 7.46 23.13 -11.55
CA ASN A 351 6.09 23.48 -11.92
C ASN A 351 5.10 23.51 -10.75
N HIS A 352 5.55 23.27 -9.51
CA HIS A 352 4.72 23.20 -8.30
C HIS A 352 3.57 22.15 -8.37
N GLU A 353 3.74 21.08 -9.15
CA GLU A 353 2.79 19.96 -9.22
C GLU A 353 3.16 18.86 -8.22
N ASP A 354 2.91 19.10 -6.93
CA ASP A 354 3.41 18.22 -5.86
C ASP A 354 2.67 16.87 -5.71
N TRP A 355 1.51 16.70 -6.37
CA TRP A 355 0.60 15.59 -6.08
C TRP A 355 0.71 14.40 -7.05
N LYS A 356 1.33 14.57 -8.23
CA LYS A 356 1.34 13.57 -9.32
C LYS A 356 2.30 12.39 -9.08
N ASN A 357 2.30 11.86 -7.86
CA ASN A 357 3.15 10.74 -7.47
C ASN A 357 2.46 9.84 -6.43
N THR A 358 2.89 8.58 -6.44
CA THR A 358 2.36 7.49 -5.59
C THR A 358 2.41 7.87 -4.10
N ASN A 359 3.55 8.38 -3.65
CA ASN A 359 3.76 8.78 -2.27
C ASN A 359 2.71 9.81 -1.81
N SER A 360 2.53 10.89 -2.56
CA SER A 360 1.56 11.95 -2.23
C SER A 360 0.14 11.42 -2.17
N SER A 361 -0.30 10.64 -3.16
CA SER A 361 -1.67 10.10 -3.20
C SER A 361 -1.95 9.16 -2.02
N ILE A 362 -1.02 8.27 -1.67
CA ILE A 362 -1.18 7.36 -0.53
C ILE A 362 -1.21 8.13 0.79
N TYR A 363 -0.32 9.10 0.99
CA TYR A 363 -0.36 9.98 2.16
C TYR A 363 -1.67 10.76 2.25
N TYR A 364 -2.25 11.17 1.11
CA TYR A 364 -3.53 11.85 1.09
C TYR A 364 -4.65 10.97 1.67
N TRP A 365 -4.74 9.72 1.23
CA TRP A 365 -5.72 8.77 1.77
C TRP A 365 -5.53 8.52 3.27
N ILE A 366 -4.28 8.31 3.71
CA ILE A 366 -3.96 8.05 5.12
C ILE A 366 -4.29 9.24 6.01
N ASN A 367 -3.83 10.44 5.62
CA ASN A 367 -3.99 11.66 6.42
C ASN A 367 -5.46 12.10 6.53
N ASN A 368 -6.32 11.61 5.64
CA ASN A 368 -7.76 11.89 5.67
C ASN A 368 -8.60 10.72 6.21
N GLY A 369 -7.97 9.77 6.93
CA GLY A 369 -8.68 8.79 7.75
C GLY A 369 -8.80 7.38 7.19
N CYS A 370 -8.16 7.08 6.06
CA CYS A 370 -8.08 5.70 5.57
C CYS A 370 -6.94 4.96 6.27
N VAL A 371 -7.25 3.89 7.02
CA VAL A 371 -6.23 3.11 7.73
C VAL A 371 -5.24 2.49 6.73
N ALA A 372 -3.93 2.67 6.96
CA ALA A 372 -2.87 2.23 6.05
C ALA A 372 -3.00 0.74 5.67
N SER A 373 -3.28 -0.13 6.65
CA SER A 373 -3.45 -1.57 6.42
C SER A 373 -4.66 -1.93 5.54
N LYS A 374 -5.58 -1.00 5.26
CA LYS A 374 -6.67 -1.17 4.28
C LYS A 374 -6.31 -0.70 2.87
N ILE A 375 -5.15 -0.11 2.65
CA ILE A 375 -4.76 0.43 1.35
C ILE A 375 -3.87 -0.58 0.62
N ASN A 376 -4.21 -0.87 -0.64
CA ASN A 376 -3.29 -1.48 -1.60
C ASN A 376 -2.75 -0.40 -2.53
N LEU A 377 -1.42 -0.34 -2.68
CA LEU A 377 -0.77 0.51 -3.67
C LEU A 377 -0.90 -0.08 -5.08
N GLY A 378 -1.35 0.71 -6.06
CA GLY A 378 -1.48 0.29 -7.45
C GLY A 378 -0.15 0.28 -8.20
N LEU A 379 0.13 -0.82 -8.90
CA LEU A 379 1.27 -1.04 -9.78
C LEU A 379 0.76 -1.22 -11.21
N ALA A 380 1.28 -0.41 -12.14
CA ALA A 380 0.92 -0.47 -13.54
C ALA A 380 1.86 -1.42 -14.29
N LEU A 381 1.31 -2.51 -14.84
CA LEU A 381 2.01 -3.42 -15.74
C LEU A 381 2.00 -2.89 -17.18
N TYR A 382 1.95 -1.57 -17.33
CA TYR A 382 1.99 -0.87 -18.61
C TYR A 382 2.70 0.47 -18.44
N GLY A 383 3.20 0.98 -19.56
CA GLY A 383 3.76 2.32 -19.67
C GLY A 383 2.82 3.25 -20.41
N ARG A 384 2.97 4.54 -20.13
CA ARG A 384 2.38 5.62 -20.93
C ARG A 384 3.41 6.11 -21.93
N SER A 385 3.06 6.10 -23.21
CA SER A 385 3.99 6.39 -24.31
C SER A 385 3.68 7.69 -25.02
N PHE A 386 4.73 8.31 -25.55
CA PHE A 386 4.72 9.63 -26.16
C PHE A 386 5.59 9.64 -27.42
N THR A 387 5.31 10.57 -28.33
CA THR A 387 6.20 10.89 -29.46
C THR A 387 6.82 12.26 -29.22
N LEU A 388 8.15 12.31 -29.15
CA LEU A 388 8.92 13.53 -28.91
C LEU A 388 8.87 14.46 -30.13
N THR A 389 8.73 15.76 -29.87
CA THR A 389 8.88 16.78 -30.92
C THR A 389 10.30 16.81 -31.48
N HIS A 390 11.28 16.52 -30.63
CA HIS A 390 12.70 16.52 -30.97
C HIS A 390 13.38 15.30 -30.39
N THR A 391 14.01 14.48 -31.25
CA THR A 391 14.66 13.21 -30.87
C THR A 391 15.88 13.38 -29.96
N HIS A 392 16.46 14.58 -29.87
CA HIS A 392 17.62 14.86 -29.04
C HIS A 392 17.27 15.26 -27.58
N ASN A 393 16.02 15.60 -27.29
CA ASN A 393 15.57 15.89 -25.93
C ASN A 393 14.66 14.74 -25.46
N THR A 394 15.24 13.84 -24.65
CA THR A 394 14.60 12.59 -24.22
C THR A 394 14.29 12.55 -22.73
N SER A 395 14.59 13.64 -22.01
CA SER A 395 14.35 13.78 -20.58
C SER A 395 12.86 13.72 -20.24
N ILE A 396 12.54 13.48 -18.97
CA ILE A 396 11.22 13.79 -18.42
C ILE A 396 10.97 15.30 -18.60
N GLY A 397 9.75 15.68 -18.99
CA GLY A 397 9.39 17.06 -19.33
C GLY A 397 9.76 17.48 -20.76
N ALA A 398 10.26 16.58 -21.61
CA ALA A 398 10.51 16.86 -23.02
C ALA A 398 9.19 17.09 -23.77
N SER A 399 9.19 18.05 -24.70
CA SER A 399 8.00 18.37 -25.50
C SER A 399 7.60 17.24 -26.43
N ILE A 400 6.29 17.02 -26.56
CA ILE A 400 5.71 15.97 -27.38
C ILE A 400 4.98 16.55 -28.60
N VAL A 401 4.87 15.77 -29.68
CA VAL A 401 4.33 16.22 -30.98
C VAL A 401 2.87 16.67 -30.87
N GLU A 402 2.10 16.05 -29.99
CA GLU A 402 0.73 16.44 -29.66
C GLU A 402 0.48 16.22 -28.17
N GLY A 403 -0.05 17.23 -27.52
CA GLY A 403 -0.47 17.19 -26.13
C GLY A 403 -1.63 18.15 -25.91
N GLY A 404 -2.43 17.91 -24.88
CA GLY A 404 -3.64 18.68 -24.57
C GLY A 404 -4.91 17.94 -24.94
N GLY A 405 -5.90 17.97 -24.05
CA GLY A 405 -7.16 17.23 -24.17
C GLY A 405 -7.96 17.50 -25.47
N GLU A 406 -9.03 16.73 -25.65
CA GLU A 406 -9.85 16.58 -26.88
C GLU A 406 -10.14 17.85 -27.70
N GLY A 407 -10.11 19.05 -27.09
CA GLY A 407 -10.37 20.34 -27.76
C GLY A 407 -9.24 20.91 -28.63
N ILE A 408 -7.95 20.68 -28.30
CA ILE A 408 -6.82 21.13 -29.15
C ILE A 408 -6.58 20.14 -30.30
N HIS A 409 -6.93 18.87 -30.04
CA HIS A 409 -6.83 17.75 -30.98
C HIS A 409 -7.53 18.05 -32.31
N ILE A 410 -8.71 18.70 -32.30
CA ILE A 410 -9.45 18.99 -33.53
C ILE A 410 -8.76 20.08 -34.36
N TYR A 411 -8.22 21.13 -33.75
CA TYR A 411 -7.72 22.29 -34.49
C TYR A 411 -6.39 22.00 -35.21
N ILE A 412 -5.47 21.30 -34.54
CA ILE A 412 -4.15 20.95 -35.10
C ILE A 412 -4.27 19.79 -36.09
N LEU A 413 -5.11 18.78 -35.80
CA LEU A 413 -5.39 17.68 -36.72
C LEU A 413 -6.06 18.19 -38.00
N THR A 414 -6.99 19.15 -37.90
CA THR A 414 -7.59 19.80 -39.09
C THR A 414 -6.53 20.52 -39.93
N LEU A 415 -5.61 21.25 -39.30
CA LEU A 415 -4.52 21.92 -40.01
C LEU A 415 -3.52 20.92 -40.63
N ARG A 416 -3.18 19.82 -39.96
CA ARG A 416 -2.25 18.81 -40.53
C ARG A 416 -2.89 17.90 -41.58
N ILE A 417 -4.17 17.55 -41.46
CA ILE A 417 -4.92 16.81 -42.51
C ILE A 417 -4.99 17.63 -43.81
N LEU A 418 -4.99 18.95 -43.72
CA LEU A 418 -4.94 19.83 -44.90
C LEU A 418 -3.56 19.87 -45.59
N PHE A 419 -2.47 19.44 -44.93
CA PHE A 419 -1.10 19.57 -45.45
C PHE A 419 -0.25 18.28 -45.47
N ILE A 420 -0.71 17.16 -44.90
CA ILE A 420 0.05 15.88 -44.85
C ILE A 420 -0.87 14.71 -45.19
N ASN A 421 -0.38 13.80 -46.05
CA ASN A 421 -1.07 12.58 -46.48
C ASN A 421 -1.50 11.72 -45.27
N LYS A 422 -2.78 11.34 -45.23
CA LYS A 422 -3.48 10.68 -44.11
C LYS A 422 -2.82 9.38 -43.61
N ASP A 423 -2.06 8.69 -44.45
CA ASP A 423 -1.64 7.31 -44.17
C ASP A 423 -0.35 7.19 -43.33
N ASN A 424 0.34 8.30 -43.02
CA ASN A 424 1.65 8.29 -42.33
C ASN A 424 1.69 9.00 -40.95
N LEU A 425 0.55 9.44 -40.41
CA LEU A 425 0.53 10.21 -39.16
C LEU A 425 0.07 9.35 -37.97
N LYS A 426 0.86 8.34 -37.58
CA LYS A 426 0.67 7.68 -36.27
C LYS A 426 1.38 8.52 -35.19
N LEU A 427 0.61 9.28 -34.44
CA LEU A 427 1.10 10.34 -33.54
C LEU A 427 1.52 9.83 -32.16
N PHE A 428 0.94 8.72 -31.69
CA PHE A 428 1.36 8.00 -30.49
C PHE A 428 1.57 6.52 -30.83
N LEU A 429 2.53 5.88 -30.17
CA LEU A 429 2.74 4.45 -30.36
C LEU A 429 1.56 3.67 -29.79
N ALA A 430 0.81 3.01 -30.67
CA ALA A 430 0.01 1.86 -30.29
C ALA A 430 0.90 0.62 -30.36
N GLY A 431 0.92 -0.14 -29.27
CA GLY A 431 1.55 -1.46 -29.27
C GLY A 431 0.89 -2.40 -30.29
N PRO A 432 1.63 -3.34 -30.90
CA PRO A 432 1.05 -4.26 -31.88
C PRO A 432 -0.05 -5.17 -31.32
N TYR A 433 -0.09 -5.36 -29.99
CA TYR A 433 -1.04 -6.26 -29.32
C TYR A 433 -2.09 -5.49 -28.51
N THR A 434 -1.69 -4.47 -27.76
CA THR A 434 -2.63 -3.60 -27.03
C THR A 434 -3.47 -2.76 -27.97
N LYS A 435 -2.89 -2.35 -29.11
CA LYS A 435 -3.53 -1.51 -30.15
C LYS A 435 -4.14 -0.20 -29.60
N GLU A 436 -3.65 0.27 -28.46
CA GLU A 436 -4.10 1.52 -27.84
C GLU A 436 -3.00 2.57 -27.90
N GLU A 437 -3.30 3.71 -28.54
CA GLU A 437 -2.38 4.83 -28.64
C GLU A 437 -2.07 5.45 -27.27
N GLY A 438 -0.78 5.50 -26.95
CA GLY A 438 -0.28 6.07 -25.69
C GLY A 438 -0.15 5.07 -24.56
N ILE A 439 -0.40 3.78 -24.82
CA ILE A 439 -0.20 2.67 -23.87
C ILE A 439 0.68 1.61 -24.51
N LEU A 440 1.60 1.06 -23.72
CA LEU A 440 2.33 -0.16 -24.04
C LEU A 440 2.27 -1.10 -22.85
N ALA A 441 1.81 -2.35 -23.06
CA ALA A 441 1.86 -3.36 -22.01
C ALA A 441 3.32 -3.71 -21.66
N TYR A 442 3.58 -4.22 -20.46
CA TYR A 442 4.92 -4.54 -20.00
C TYR A 442 5.65 -5.50 -20.96
N PHE A 443 4.96 -6.52 -21.49
CA PHE A 443 5.54 -7.43 -22.49
C PHE A 443 5.91 -6.72 -23.81
N GLU A 444 5.15 -5.69 -24.24
CA GLU A 444 5.47 -4.89 -25.44
C GLU A 444 6.69 -4.01 -25.21
N ILE A 445 6.82 -3.47 -24.01
CA ILE A 445 8.00 -2.71 -23.60
C ILE A 445 9.22 -3.64 -23.61
N CYS A 446 9.15 -4.81 -22.98
CA CYS A 446 10.22 -5.82 -23.04
C CYS A 446 10.64 -6.15 -24.48
N GLN A 447 9.67 -6.36 -25.38
CA GLN A 447 9.95 -6.64 -26.79
C GLN A 447 10.74 -5.51 -27.45
N LYS A 448 10.35 -4.26 -27.21
CA LYS A 448 11.00 -3.07 -27.76
C LYS A 448 12.42 -2.90 -27.23
N LEU A 449 12.63 -3.08 -25.92
CA LEU A 449 13.95 -2.97 -25.30
C LEU A 449 14.95 -4.01 -25.85
N ARG A 450 14.47 -5.15 -26.34
CA ARG A 450 15.31 -6.17 -26.98
C ARG A 450 15.71 -5.83 -28.42
N ALA A 451 15.08 -4.86 -29.08
CA ALA A 451 15.30 -4.55 -30.49
C ALA A 451 16.55 -3.67 -30.76
N HIS A 452 17.39 -3.41 -29.75
CA HIS A 452 18.65 -2.62 -29.81
C HIS A 452 18.54 -1.16 -30.26
N ASN A 453 17.34 -0.64 -30.54
CA ASN A 453 17.09 0.76 -30.92
C ASN A 453 16.38 1.57 -29.82
N TRP A 454 16.35 1.04 -28.59
CA TRP A 454 15.81 1.71 -27.41
C TRP A 454 16.90 1.86 -26.35
N THR A 455 16.95 3.03 -25.74
CA THR A 455 17.79 3.35 -24.59
C THR A 455 16.92 3.46 -23.35
N THR A 456 17.36 2.87 -22.24
CA THR A 456 16.69 2.93 -20.94
C THR A 456 17.39 3.93 -20.03
N GLU A 457 16.61 4.70 -19.27
CA GLU A 457 17.12 5.67 -18.29
C GLU A 457 16.38 5.54 -16.96
N TRP A 458 17.12 5.74 -15.87
CA TRP A 458 16.60 5.70 -14.51
C TRP A 458 16.54 7.10 -13.93
N ASP A 459 15.34 7.54 -13.57
CA ASP A 459 15.16 8.80 -12.84
C ASP A 459 15.31 8.56 -11.33
N VAL A 460 16.34 9.17 -10.75
CA VAL A 460 16.68 9.00 -9.33
C VAL A 460 15.68 9.69 -8.42
N GLU A 461 15.11 10.82 -8.83
CA GLU A 461 14.18 11.58 -7.99
C GLU A 461 12.83 10.85 -7.86
N SER A 462 12.22 10.47 -8.98
CA SER A 462 10.94 9.75 -8.99
C SER A 462 11.05 8.25 -8.72
N GLN A 463 12.27 7.71 -8.64
CA GLN A 463 12.56 6.27 -8.50
C GLN A 463 11.88 5.42 -9.59
N SER A 464 11.96 5.89 -10.83
CA SER A 464 11.21 5.33 -11.95
C SER A 464 12.07 5.09 -13.19
N GLN A 465 11.57 4.22 -14.06
CA GLN A 465 12.21 3.86 -15.32
C GLN A 465 11.48 4.53 -16.49
N TYR A 466 12.25 5.01 -17.46
CA TYR A 466 11.72 5.31 -18.79
C TYR A 466 12.65 4.76 -19.87
N ALA A 467 12.15 4.73 -21.10
CA ALA A 467 12.92 4.35 -22.27
C ALA A 467 12.51 5.20 -23.48
N TYR A 468 13.44 5.38 -24.40
CA TYR A 468 13.19 6.10 -25.65
C TYR A 468 13.93 5.45 -26.81
N SER A 469 13.41 5.66 -28.03
CA SER A 469 14.03 5.20 -29.26
C SER A 469 14.69 6.35 -30.03
N ASP A 470 15.62 5.99 -30.91
CA ASP A 470 16.26 6.94 -31.84
C ASP A 470 15.25 7.63 -32.79
N THR A 471 14.08 7.02 -32.97
CA THR A 471 12.97 7.55 -33.78
C THR A 471 12.07 8.52 -33.00
N GLY A 472 12.41 8.85 -31.76
CA GLY A 472 11.65 9.80 -30.94
C GLY A 472 10.43 9.22 -30.24
N GLN A 473 10.34 7.89 -30.10
CA GLN A 473 9.34 7.28 -29.24
C GLN A 473 9.84 7.26 -27.79
N TRP A 474 8.94 7.46 -26.83
CA TRP A 474 9.27 7.54 -25.41
C TRP A 474 8.22 6.79 -24.60
N VAL A 475 8.61 6.10 -23.54
CA VAL A 475 7.69 5.41 -22.62
C VAL A 475 8.16 5.50 -21.18
N GLY A 476 7.28 5.94 -20.28
CA GLY A 476 7.49 5.93 -18.83
C GLY A 476 6.71 4.77 -18.22
N TYR A 477 7.38 3.87 -17.50
CA TYR A 477 6.81 2.59 -17.09
C TYR A 477 7.42 2.08 -15.77
N ASP A 478 6.77 1.09 -15.17
CA ASP A 478 7.39 0.34 -14.07
C ASP A 478 8.28 -0.79 -14.59
N SER A 479 9.54 -0.80 -14.16
CA SER A 479 10.44 -1.95 -14.35
C SER A 479 10.37 -2.88 -13.14
N LEU A 480 11.00 -4.05 -13.21
CA LEU A 480 11.11 -4.93 -12.04
C LEU A 480 11.79 -4.21 -10.86
N LYS A 481 12.71 -3.28 -11.14
CA LYS A 481 13.40 -2.48 -10.11
C LYS A 481 12.44 -1.50 -9.44
N SER A 482 11.71 -0.67 -10.20
CA SER A 482 10.77 0.29 -9.60
C SER A 482 9.61 -0.41 -8.89
N ALA A 483 9.10 -1.52 -9.44
CA ALA A 483 8.09 -2.35 -8.78
C ALA A 483 8.59 -2.91 -7.44
N THR A 484 9.81 -3.45 -7.40
CA THR A 484 10.43 -3.94 -6.14
C THR A 484 10.53 -2.82 -5.11
N LEU A 485 11.01 -1.63 -5.52
CA LEU A 485 11.13 -0.48 -4.63
C LEU A 485 9.76 -0.03 -4.09
N LYS A 486 8.72 -0.02 -4.91
CA LYS A 486 7.36 0.31 -4.48
C LYS A 486 6.76 -0.71 -3.53
N VAL A 487 7.02 -2.01 -3.72
CA VAL A 487 6.58 -3.06 -2.78
C VAL A 487 7.28 -2.90 -1.43
N ILE A 488 8.60 -2.64 -1.43
CA ILE A 488 9.35 -2.37 -0.19
C ILE A 488 8.81 -1.12 0.50
N TRP A 489 8.57 -0.04 -0.27
CA TRP A 489 8.00 1.19 0.24
C TRP A 489 6.60 0.97 0.83
N SER A 490 5.73 0.22 0.14
CA SER A 490 4.39 -0.17 0.60
C SER A 490 4.45 -0.87 1.97
N LYS A 491 5.38 -1.83 2.13
CA LYS A 491 5.61 -2.51 3.42
C LYS A 491 6.11 -1.54 4.50
N SER A 492 7.05 -0.66 4.19
CA SER A 492 7.57 0.35 5.16
C SER A 492 6.50 1.35 5.60
N MET A 493 5.47 1.56 4.78
CA MET A 493 4.34 2.43 5.06
C MET A 493 3.22 1.72 5.85
N GLY A 494 3.38 0.43 6.16
CA GLY A 494 2.35 -0.37 6.83
C GLY A 494 1.08 -0.56 5.99
N LEU A 495 1.22 -0.51 4.65
CA LEU A 495 0.08 -0.73 3.76
C LEU A 495 -0.37 -2.19 3.78
N GLY A 496 -1.63 -2.42 3.42
CA GLY A 496 -2.22 -3.75 3.35
C GLY A 496 -1.71 -4.61 2.19
N GLY A 497 -0.97 -4.03 1.25
CA GLY A 497 -0.43 -4.76 0.11
C GLY A 497 -0.26 -3.91 -1.15
N VAL A 498 -0.31 -4.59 -2.28
CA VAL A 498 -0.26 -3.98 -3.62
C VAL A 498 -1.34 -4.57 -4.52
N MET A 499 -1.69 -3.79 -5.53
CA MET A 499 -2.64 -4.13 -6.58
C MET A 499 -1.96 -4.01 -7.94
N LEU A 500 -2.19 -4.95 -8.85
CA LEU A 500 -1.58 -5.01 -10.17
C LEU A 500 -2.63 -4.80 -11.25
N TRP A 501 -2.43 -3.78 -12.07
CA TRP A 501 -3.19 -3.53 -13.28
C TRP A 501 -2.29 -3.74 -14.52
N THR A 502 -2.34 -4.87 -15.23
CA THR A 502 -3.18 -6.08 -15.05
C THR A 502 -2.36 -7.34 -15.38
N LEU A 503 -2.83 -8.52 -14.97
CA LEU A 503 -2.15 -9.81 -15.23
C LEU A 503 -1.88 -10.04 -16.73
N ASP A 504 -2.83 -9.66 -17.58
CA ASP A 504 -2.76 -9.84 -19.02
C ASP A 504 -1.80 -8.85 -19.72
N TYR A 505 -1.26 -7.87 -19.01
CA TYR A 505 -0.17 -7.01 -19.47
C TYR A 505 1.23 -7.49 -19.03
N ASP A 506 1.31 -8.48 -18.14
CA ASP A 506 2.56 -9.19 -17.87
C ASP A 506 2.96 -10.08 -19.04
N ASP A 507 4.20 -10.55 -19.06
CA ASP A 507 4.63 -11.59 -20.01
C ASP A 507 4.19 -12.97 -19.51
N TYR A 508 2.89 -13.25 -19.57
CA TYR A 508 2.30 -14.54 -19.17
C TYR A 508 2.72 -15.71 -20.08
N THR A 509 3.31 -15.43 -21.24
CA THR A 509 3.82 -16.46 -22.17
C THR A 509 5.31 -16.78 -21.95
N GLY A 510 6.04 -15.88 -21.29
CA GLY A 510 7.50 -15.92 -21.17
C GLY A 510 8.28 -15.65 -22.46
N LEU A 511 7.62 -15.29 -23.57
CA LEU A 511 8.23 -15.15 -24.88
C LEU A 511 8.87 -13.76 -25.12
N PHE A 512 8.43 -12.73 -24.40
CA PHE A 512 8.76 -11.33 -24.69
C PHE A 512 9.94 -10.83 -23.87
N CYS A 513 9.92 -11.07 -22.57
CA CYS A 513 10.92 -10.59 -21.62
C CYS A 513 12.10 -11.55 -21.44
N ASN A 514 11.98 -12.81 -21.88
CA ASN A 514 12.97 -13.89 -21.64
C ASN A 514 13.26 -14.11 -20.14
N ARG A 515 12.21 -14.05 -19.31
CA ARG A 515 12.29 -14.16 -17.83
C ARG A 515 11.29 -15.20 -17.27
N GLY A 516 10.79 -16.11 -18.11
CA GLY A 516 9.71 -17.03 -17.76
C GLY A 516 8.34 -16.35 -17.73
N GLU A 517 7.32 -17.09 -17.33
CA GLU A 517 5.93 -16.62 -17.28
C GLU A 517 5.67 -15.71 -16.06
N PHE A 518 4.90 -14.65 -16.28
CA PHE A 518 4.51 -13.65 -15.29
C PHE A 518 5.69 -13.04 -14.51
N PRO A 519 6.76 -12.59 -15.20
CA PRO A 519 7.98 -12.15 -14.53
C PRO A 519 7.77 -10.92 -13.63
N PHE A 520 6.84 -10.01 -13.99
CA PHE A 520 6.53 -8.84 -13.18
C PHE A 520 5.77 -9.24 -11.91
N THR A 521 4.68 -9.98 -12.10
CA THR A 521 3.79 -10.42 -11.01
C THR A 521 4.54 -11.30 -10.02
N ARG A 522 5.38 -12.22 -10.52
CA ARG A 522 6.21 -13.08 -9.68
C ARG A 522 7.19 -12.28 -8.82
N ARG A 523 7.88 -11.28 -9.41
CA ARG A 523 8.78 -10.41 -8.65
C ARG A 523 8.03 -9.65 -7.55
N VAL A 524 6.84 -9.14 -7.85
CA VAL A 524 6.00 -8.45 -6.86
C VAL A 524 5.61 -9.41 -5.73
N HIS A 525 5.18 -10.63 -6.05
CA HIS A 525 4.85 -11.66 -5.09
C HIS A 525 6.03 -12.00 -4.17
N GLU A 526 7.19 -12.34 -4.76
CA GLU A 526 8.43 -12.65 -4.03
C GLU A 526 8.81 -11.49 -3.10
N THR A 527 8.79 -10.25 -3.59
CA THR A 527 9.14 -9.08 -2.75
C THR A 527 8.14 -8.86 -1.62
N MET A 528 6.86 -9.17 -1.84
CA MET A 528 5.83 -9.03 -0.83
C MET A 528 6.02 -10.03 0.31
N PHE A 529 6.26 -11.30 -0.01
CA PHE A 529 6.22 -12.40 0.96
C PHE A 529 7.60 -12.94 1.40
N ASP A 530 8.67 -12.74 0.64
CA ASP A 530 10.01 -13.19 1.03
C ASP A 530 10.70 -12.19 1.96
N SER A 531 11.06 -12.66 3.15
CA SER A 531 11.75 -11.90 4.19
C SER A 531 13.24 -11.67 3.93
N ILE A 532 13.83 -12.31 2.91
CA ILE A 532 15.28 -12.28 2.62
C ILE A 532 15.65 -11.11 1.69
N LEU A 533 14.72 -10.65 0.85
CA LEU A 533 14.96 -9.56 -0.10
C LEU A 533 14.99 -8.17 0.56
N THR A 534 14.49 -8.05 1.80
CA THR A 534 14.48 -6.78 2.56
C THR A 534 15.81 -6.49 3.27
N THR A 535 16.73 -7.46 3.38
CA THR A 535 17.99 -7.32 4.15
C THR A 535 19.27 -7.39 3.31
N SER A 536 19.18 -7.75 2.04
CA SER A 536 20.34 -7.80 1.14
C SER A 536 20.48 -6.48 0.39
N THR A 537 21.68 -5.88 0.48
CA THR A 537 22.07 -4.78 -0.42
C THR A 537 21.94 -5.29 -1.85
N ILE A 538 20.95 -4.73 -2.52
CA ILE A 538 20.49 -5.11 -3.84
C ILE A 538 21.64 -4.95 -4.84
N SER A 539 22.29 -6.07 -5.18
CA SER A 539 23.09 -6.20 -6.40
C SER A 539 22.17 -6.70 -7.51
N ILE A 540 21.23 -5.84 -7.92
CA ILE A 540 20.46 -6.06 -9.15
C ILE A 540 21.39 -5.76 -10.32
N THR A 541 21.58 -6.77 -11.17
CA THR A 541 22.18 -6.61 -12.49
C THR A 541 21.44 -5.51 -13.25
N ASN A 542 22.13 -4.40 -13.50
CA ASN A 542 21.65 -3.36 -14.41
C ASN A 542 21.32 -3.99 -15.77
N GLU A 543 20.26 -3.51 -16.40
CA GLU A 543 20.01 -3.68 -17.85
C GLU A 543 21.06 -2.88 -18.63
N SER A 544 22.32 -3.33 -18.61
CA SER A 544 23.39 -2.75 -19.41
C SER A 544 23.98 -3.83 -20.31
N HIS A 545 23.78 -3.68 -21.63
CA HIS A 545 24.56 -4.39 -22.62
C HIS A 545 26.04 -3.96 -22.56
N THR A 546 26.92 -4.96 -22.59
CA THR A 546 28.37 -4.87 -22.78
C THR A 546 28.74 -3.99 -23.97
N THR A 547 29.44 -2.89 -23.71
CA THR A 547 30.27 -2.20 -24.70
C THR A 547 31.56 -2.98 -24.88
N THR A 548 31.72 -3.60 -26.05
CA THR A 548 32.93 -4.33 -26.44
C THR A 548 34.04 -3.32 -26.76
N SER A 549 34.90 -2.99 -25.78
CA SER A 549 36.17 -2.31 -26.07
C SER A 549 37.23 -3.34 -26.49
N ILE A 550 37.85 -3.06 -27.62
CA ILE A 550 38.89 -3.84 -28.30
C ILE A 550 40.02 -4.26 -27.34
N ARG A 551 40.32 -5.58 -27.32
CA ARG A 551 41.50 -6.16 -26.69
C ARG A 551 42.77 -5.63 -27.37
N THR A 552 43.66 -5.03 -26.60
CA THR A 552 45.10 -5.12 -26.82
C THR A 552 45.76 -5.71 -25.59
N SER A 553 46.63 -6.68 -25.83
CA SER A 553 47.36 -7.51 -24.88
C SER A 553 48.46 -6.73 -24.16
N ASN A 554 48.64 -6.96 -22.85
CA ASN A 554 49.88 -7.55 -22.32
C ASN A 554 49.91 -7.72 -20.78
N SER A 555 50.43 -8.88 -20.40
CA SER A 555 51.22 -9.24 -19.21
C SER A 555 50.64 -9.07 -17.79
N SER A 556 50.55 -10.23 -17.15
CA SER A 556 50.37 -10.54 -15.73
C SER A 556 51.46 -10.01 -14.80
N ILE A 557 51.06 -9.38 -13.69
CA ILE A 557 51.87 -9.26 -12.46
C ILE A 557 50.97 -9.59 -11.26
N PHE A 558 51.28 -10.70 -10.60
CA PHE A 558 50.80 -11.03 -9.25
C PHE A 558 51.56 -10.17 -8.23
N LEU A 559 50.85 -9.39 -7.40
CA LEU A 559 51.41 -8.93 -6.13
C LEU A 559 50.41 -9.02 -4.98
N LYS A 560 50.94 -9.63 -3.91
CA LYS A 560 50.40 -9.96 -2.60
C LYS A 560 49.70 -8.79 -1.88
N LEU A 561 48.70 -9.18 -1.09
CA LEU A 561 48.11 -8.46 0.05
C LEU A 561 49.14 -7.65 0.87
N ASN A 562 48.77 -6.42 1.22
CA ASN A 562 49.15 -5.84 2.50
C ASN A 562 48.00 -5.00 3.09
N ARG A 563 47.61 -5.39 4.31
CA ARG A 563 46.73 -4.64 5.21
C ARG A 563 47.49 -3.42 5.72
N THR A 564 46.89 -2.24 5.62
CA THR A 564 46.75 -1.21 6.68
C THR A 564 46.39 0.14 6.04
N ASN A 565 45.18 0.66 6.28
CA ASN A 565 44.96 1.97 6.91
C ASN A 565 43.48 2.39 6.88
N ARG A 566 43.06 3.00 7.99
CA ARG A 566 41.72 3.49 8.30
C ARG A 566 41.30 4.64 7.37
N PRO A 567 40.00 4.85 7.08
CA PRO A 567 39.54 6.05 6.42
C PRO A 567 39.32 7.20 7.42
N ASN A 568 39.87 8.36 7.10
CA ASN A 568 39.59 9.63 7.76
C ASN A 568 38.20 10.13 7.34
N PHE A 569 37.38 10.49 8.33
CA PHE A 569 36.13 11.23 8.15
C PHE A 569 36.44 12.69 7.83
N PHE A 570 35.97 13.19 6.68
CA PHE A 570 35.89 14.63 6.41
C PHE A 570 34.54 15.16 6.91
N LEU A 571 34.61 16.00 7.94
CA LEU A 571 33.52 16.76 8.51
C LEU A 571 33.39 18.06 7.69
N VAL A 572 32.32 18.23 6.91
CA VAL A 572 32.01 19.52 6.27
C VAL A 572 31.10 20.31 7.20
N VAL A 573 31.68 21.37 7.77
CA VAL A 573 31.06 22.37 8.63
C VAL A 573 30.25 23.36 7.77
N ALA A 574 28.98 23.55 8.10
CA ALA A 574 28.16 24.63 7.53
C ALA A 574 28.50 25.98 8.20
N PRO A 575 28.69 27.09 7.44
CA PRO A 575 28.88 28.40 8.03
C PRO A 575 27.55 29.16 8.22
N SER A 576 27.39 29.74 9.40
CA SER A 576 26.31 30.65 9.78
C SER A 576 26.62 32.12 9.48
N HIS A 577 25.55 32.85 9.11
CA HIS A 577 25.28 34.28 9.23
C HIS A 577 25.89 35.32 8.27
N ARG A 578 24.98 36.03 7.59
CA ARG A 578 24.92 37.51 7.57
C ARG A 578 23.49 38.04 7.59
N THR A 579 23.31 39.06 8.43
CA THR A 579 22.15 39.92 8.73
C THR A 579 21.88 41.03 7.72
N LYS A 580 20.61 41.46 7.60
CA LYS A 580 20.04 42.83 7.45
C LYS A 580 18.69 42.73 6.66
N ILE A 581 17.58 43.43 6.90
CA ILE A 581 17.24 44.71 7.55
C ILE A 581 15.78 44.64 8.05
N VAL A 582 15.50 45.44 9.08
CA VAL A 582 14.23 45.70 9.76
C VAL A 582 13.27 46.56 8.91
N SER A 583 11.97 46.27 8.96
CA SER A 583 10.93 47.30 8.95
C SER A 583 9.82 46.91 9.94
N ASP A 584 9.70 47.76 10.96
CA ASP A 584 8.81 47.71 12.11
C ASP A 584 7.44 48.30 11.73
N SER A 585 6.33 47.64 12.07
CA SER A 585 5.05 48.30 12.31
C SER A 585 4.28 47.56 13.41
N ARG A 586 3.96 48.35 14.45
CA ARG A 586 3.46 47.93 15.76
C ARG A 586 1.93 47.89 15.83
N MET A 587 1.50 47.19 16.88
CA MET A 587 0.32 47.39 17.76
C MET A 587 -0.82 46.38 17.57
N VAL A 588 -0.86 45.34 18.43
CA VAL A 588 -1.63 45.24 19.69
C VAL A 588 -3.14 45.16 19.45
N ASN A 589 -3.70 43.97 19.66
CA ASN A 589 -4.81 43.78 20.61
C ASN A 589 -5.00 42.31 21.01
N HIS A 590 -5.13 42.12 22.31
CA HIS A 590 -5.52 40.91 23.01
C HIS A 590 -6.93 40.43 22.60
N ALA A 591 -7.13 39.11 22.53
CA ALA A 591 -7.99 38.37 23.47
C ALA A 591 -8.44 37.04 22.86
N GLY A 592 -8.37 35.98 23.67
CA GLY A 592 -9.14 34.75 23.46
C GLY A 592 -8.29 33.52 23.21
N ASP A 593 -7.80 32.90 24.29
CA ASP A 593 -7.65 31.44 24.35
C ASP A 593 -7.53 30.97 25.80
N HIS A 594 -8.70 30.85 26.44
CA HIS A 594 -8.90 30.04 27.63
C HIS A 594 -10.10 29.13 27.35
N LEU A 595 -9.88 27.91 26.87
CA LEU A 595 -10.71 26.73 27.14
C LEU A 595 -10.21 25.52 26.35
N LYS A 596 -9.38 24.68 26.99
CA LYS A 596 -9.38 23.20 26.89
C LYS A 596 -8.13 22.59 27.58
N TYR A 597 -7.99 22.82 28.88
CA TYR A 597 -7.27 21.90 29.78
C TYR A 597 -7.92 21.96 31.17
N LYS A 598 -9.19 21.53 31.23
CA LYS A 598 -9.90 21.24 32.49
C LYS A 598 -10.56 19.88 32.35
N PHE A 599 -9.73 18.83 32.30
CA PHE A 599 -10.19 17.45 32.55
C PHE A 599 -9.03 16.56 32.98
N PHE A 600 -8.15 17.04 33.88
CA PHE A 600 -7.14 16.17 34.51
C PHE A 600 -6.71 16.60 35.93
N LEU A 601 -7.36 17.61 36.52
CA LEU A 601 -6.98 18.18 37.83
C LEU A 601 -8.12 18.18 38.85
N LEU A 602 -8.95 17.12 38.84
CA LEU A 602 -10.01 16.90 39.86
C LEU A 602 -10.05 15.46 40.40
N PHE A 603 -9.04 14.63 40.11
CA PHE A 603 -8.91 13.29 40.71
C PHE A 603 -7.80 13.22 41.78
N PHE A 604 -7.02 14.29 41.99
CA PHE A 604 -5.88 14.30 42.92
C PHE A 604 -6.11 15.05 44.25
N LEU A 605 -7.34 15.51 44.53
CA LEU A 605 -7.66 16.23 45.78
C LEU A 605 -8.70 15.54 46.69
N SER A 606 -9.05 14.28 46.45
CA SER A 606 -9.96 13.51 47.33
C SER A 606 -9.32 12.32 48.06
N VAL A 607 -8.01 12.08 47.91
CA VAL A 607 -7.31 10.95 48.59
C VAL A 607 -6.38 11.40 49.72
N PHE A 608 -6.20 12.71 49.94
CA PHE A 608 -5.37 13.24 51.04
C PHE A 608 -6.15 13.61 52.32
N HIS A 609 -7.40 13.15 52.46
CA HIS A 609 -8.17 13.29 53.70
C HIS A 609 -8.83 12.00 54.19
N PHE A 610 -8.12 10.87 54.01
CA PHE A 610 -8.47 9.61 54.68
C PHE A 610 -7.31 8.92 55.40
N PHE A 611 -6.16 9.60 55.56
CA PHE A 611 -5.13 9.20 56.51
C PHE A 611 -4.57 10.41 57.26
N LYS A 612 -5.34 10.86 58.25
CA LYS A 612 -4.80 11.33 59.53
C LYS A 612 -5.62 10.70 60.65
#